data_AF-A0A923JPN9-F1
#
_entry.id   AF-A0A923JPN9-F1
#
_cell.length_a   1.000
_cell.length_b   1.000
_cell.length_c   1.000
_cell.angle_alpha   90.00
_cell.angle_beta   90.00
_cell.angle_gamma   90.00
#
_symmetry.space_group_name_H-M   'P 1'
#
loop_
_entity.id
_entity.type
_entity.pdbx_description
1 polymer ?
#
loop_
_entity_poly.entity_id
_entity_poly.type
_entity_poly.pdbx_seq_one_letter_code
_entity_poly.pdbx_strand_id
1 'polypeptide(L)'
;MNAQNTKEFYSADQAAEHAAEWCKRNPAWRRICDIPNHSVFYKTYDEIPKRERAYWDENGGEECWREFGTAGSKVPTGFISGKGEFFDHVLKVPLHHNMMMVFRVGRRWRP
;
A
#
# COMPACT_ATOMS: atom_id res chain seq x y z
N MET A 1 1.77 25.97 25.39
CA MET A 1 1.20 26.26 24.06
C MET A 1 0.15 25.22 23.75
N ASN A 2 -1.09 25.66 23.56
CA ASN A 2 -2.26 24.79 23.40
C ASN A 2 -2.23 24.08 22.05
N ALA A 3 -1.88 22.79 22.02
CA ALA A 3 -2.21 21.94 20.89
C ALA A 3 -3.66 21.47 21.07
N GLN A 4 -4.61 22.29 20.62
CA GLN A 4 -5.91 21.76 20.22
C GLN A 4 -5.65 20.79 19.07
N ASN A 5 -5.47 19.51 19.41
CA ASN A 5 -5.54 18.41 18.45
C ASN A 5 -7.01 18.31 18.04
N THR A 6 -7.49 19.23 17.21
CA THR A 6 -8.73 19.02 16.47
C THR A 6 -8.50 17.75 15.67
N LYS A 7 -9.18 16.67 16.07
CA LYS A 7 -9.13 15.41 15.33
C LYS A 7 -9.59 15.73 13.90
N GLU A 8 -8.65 15.76 12.97
CA GLU A 8 -8.95 15.93 11.55
C GLU A 8 -9.53 14.60 11.05
N PHE A 9 -10.73 14.66 10.47
CA PHE A 9 -11.40 13.50 9.89
C PHE A 9 -11.54 13.73 8.41
N TYR A 10 -11.25 12.68 7.64
CA TYR A 10 -11.38 12.70 6.19
C TYR A 10 -12.13 11.46 5.75
N SER A 11 -13.04 11.60 4.79
CA SER A 11 -13.75 10.46 4.19
C SER A 11 -12.83 9.63 3.28
N ALA A 12 -13.28 8.42 2.95
CA ALA A 12 -12.59 7.59 1.95
C ALA A 12 -12.55 8.27 0.58
N ASP A 13 -13.62 8.98 0.19
CA ASP A 13 -13.70 9.72 -1.07
C ASP A 13 -12.66 10.84 -1.13
N GLN A 14 -12.49 11.59 -0.03
CA GLN A 14 -11.44 12.63 0.07
C GLN A 14 -10.04 12.02 -0.06
N ALA A 15 -9.78 10.89 0.60
CA ALA A 15 -8.50 10.19 0.45
C ALA A 15 -8.27 9.72 -1.00
N ALA A 16 -9.31 9.19 -1.65
CA ALA A 16 -9.24 8.74 -3.04
C ALA A 16 -8.97 9.91 -4.02
N GLU A 17 -9.68 11.04 -3.86
CA GLU A 17 -9.50 12.24 -4.67
C GLU A 17 -8.11 12.86 -4.48
N HIS A 18 -7.70 13.07 -3.23
CA HIS A 18 -6.39 13.63 -2.95
C HIS A 18 -5.25 12.72 -3.41
N ALA A 19 -5.42 11.39 -3.33
CA ALA A 19 -4.47 10.45 -3.92
C ALA A 19 -4.38 10.57 -5.44
N ALA A 20 -5.51 10.85 -6.13
CA ALA A 20 -5.51 11.05 -7.57
C ALA A 20 -4.71 12.31 -7.93
N GLU A 21 -4.97 13.43 -7.24
CA GLU A 21 -4.24 14.68 -7.41
C GLU A 21 -2.75 14.57 -7.05
N TRP A 22 -2.43 13.78 -6.03
CA TRP A 22 -1.04 13.48 -5.68
C TRP A 22 -0.35 12.66 -6.78
N CYS A 23 -1.01 11.65 -7.34
CA CYS A 23 -0.45 10.82 -8.42
C CYS A 23 -0.24 11.60 -9.73
N LYS A 24 -1.09 12.59 -10.05
CA LYS A 24 -0.87 13.51 -11.19
C LYS A 24 0.48 14.23 -11.10
N ARG A 25 0.87 14.63 -9.88
CA ARG A 25 2.16 15.29 -9.59
C ARG A 25 3.32 14.29 -9.45
N ASN A 26 3.00 13.01 -9.20
CA ASN A 26 3.96 11.93 -8.98
C ASN A 26 3.76 10.80 -10.01
N PRO A 27 4.07 11.02 -11.30
CA PRO A 27 3.63 10.16 -12.39
C PRO A 27 4.20 8.74 -12.39
N ALA A 28 5.18 8.44 -11.54
CA ALA A 28 5.69 7.09 -11.34
C ALA A 28 4.84 6.25 -10.37
N TRP A 29 3.86 6.85 -9.72
CA TRP A 29 2.99 6.23 -8.73
C TRP A 29 1.56 6.13 -9.25
N ARG A 30 0.85 5.08 -8.81
CA ARG A 30 -0.56 4.84 -9.12
C ARG A 30 -1.31 4.41 -7.87
N ARG A 31 -2.56 4.82 -7.75
CA ARG A 31 -3.45 4.32 -6.68
C ARG A 31 -3.75 2.86 -6.92
N ILE A 32 -3.98 2.10 -5.84
CA ILE A 32 -4.40 0.71 -5.93
C ILE A 32 -5.64 0.52 -6.82
N CYS A 33 -6.59 1.46 -6.77
CA CYS A 33 -7.81 1.44 -7.57
C CYS A 33 -7.59 1.69 -9.07
N ASP A 34 -6.45 2.27 -9.47
CA ASP A 34 -6.12 2.54 -10.88
C ASP A 34 -5.34 1.39 -11.52
N ILE A 35 -5.10 0.30 -10.78
CA ILE A 35 -4.31 -0.85 -11.20
C ILE A 35 -5.26 -2.04 -11.41
N PRO A 36 -5.46 -2.53 -12.65
CA PRO A 36 -6.42 -3.60 -12.94
C PRO A 36 -6.16 -4.90 -12.16
N ASN A 37 -4.89 -5.27 -12.05
CA ASN A 37 -4.45 -6.41 -11.25
C ASN A 37 -3.21 -6.02 -10.44
N HIS A 38 -3.44 -5.54 -9.22
CA HIS A 38 -2.36 -5.15 -8.31
C HIS A 38 -1.65 -6.36 -7.68
N SER A 39 -2.25 -7.57 -7.75
CA SER A 39 -1.69 -8.79 -7.19
C SER A 39 -0.34 -9.16 -7.80
N VAL A 40 -0.09 -8.74 -9.05
CA VAL A 40 1.20 -8.93 -9.74
C VAL A 40 2.37 -8.23 -9.04
N PHE A 41 2.07 -7.23 -8.20
CA PHE A 41 3.05 -6.48 -7.42
C PHE A 41 3.34 -7.09 -6.04
N TYR A 42 2.70 -8.19 -5.67
CA TYR A 42 3.08 -8.96 -4.48
C TYR A 42 3.96 -10.14 -4.86
N LYS A 43 4.92 -10.45 -4.00
CA LYS A 43 5.75 -11.65 -4.11
C LYS A 43 4.87 -12.89 -4.10
N THR A 44 5.21 -13.88 -4.91
CA THR A 44 4.69 -15.23 -4.81
C THR A 44 5.46 -16.02 -3.75
N TYR A 45 4.95 -17.21 -3.41
CA TYR A 45 5.63 -18.14 -2.51
C TYR A 45 7.06 -18.45 -2.98
N ASP A 46 7.25 -18.59 -4.30
CA ASP A 46 8.57 -18.83 -4.88
C ASP A 46 9.54 -17.65 -4.83
N GLU A 47 9.02 -16.44 -4.60
CA GLU A 47 9.82 -15.22 -4.51
C GLU A 47 10.15 -14.82 -3.06
N ILE A 48 9.58 -15.49 -2.04
CA ILE A 48 9.96 -15.24 -0.64
C ILE A 48 11.31 -15.90 -0.30
N PRO A 49 12.13 -15.31 0.57
CA PRO A 49 13.43 -15.86 0.95
C PRO A 49 13.32 -17.29 1.47
N LYS A 50 14.28 -18.16 1.13
CA LYS A 50 14.29 -19.58 1.56
C LYS A 50 14.12 -19.74 3.08
N ARG A 51 14.71 -18.84 3.87
CA ARG A 51 14.59 -18.85 5.33
C ARG A 51 13.14 -18.60 5.81
N GLU A 52 12.42 -17.71 5.15
CA GLU A 52 11.01 -17.43 5.45
C GLU A 52 10.14 -18.60 4.98
N ARG A 53 10.41 -19.11 3.78
CA ARG A 53 9.69 -20.24 3.17
C ARG A 53 9.80 -21.54 3.98
N ALA A 54 10.95 -21.80 4.59
CA ALA A 54 11.20 -23.02 5.35
C ALA A 54 10.15 -23.27 6.45
N TYR A 55 9.68 -22.22 7.12
CA TYR A 55 8.60 -22.35 8.10
C TYR A 55 7.31 -22.85 7.44
N TRP A 56 6.94 -22.27 6.30
CA TRP A 56 5.73 -22.65 5.58
C TRP A 56 5.85 -24.03 4.97
N ASP A 57 7.00 -24.40 4.41
CA ASP A 57 7.25 -25.74 3.86
C ASP A 57 6.96 -26.85 4.88
N GLU A 58 7.25 -26.61 6.16
CA GLU A 58 6.97 -27.53 7.27
C GLU A 58 5.53 -27.43 7.82
N ASN A 59 4.82 -26.32 7.54
CA ASN A 59 3.53 -25.97 8.15
C ASN A 59 2.42 -25.77 7.09
N GLY A 60 2.36 -26.65 6.10
CA GLY A 60 1.27 -26.69 5.10
C GLY A 60 1.57 -26.01 3.76
N GLY A 61 2.81 -25.54 3.56
CA GLY A 61 3.35 -25.06 2.30
C GLY A 61 2.71 -23.77 1.80
N GLU A 62 2.65 -23.64 0.47
CA GLU A 62 2.14 -22.45 -0.21
C GLU A 62 0.70 -22.11 0.16
N GLU A 63 -0.18 -23.10 0.33
CA GLU A 63 -1.58 -22.86 0.66
C GLU A 63 -1.73 -22.16 2.02
N CYS A 64 -1.02 -22.64 3.06
CA CYS A 64 -1.02 -22.00 4.36
C CYS A 64 -0.36 -20.61 4.33
N TRP A 65 0.69 -20.42 3.53
CA TRP A 65 1.29 -19.09 3.35
C TRP A 65 0.34 -18.11 2.63
N ARG A 66 -0.44 -18.56 1.65
CA ARG A 66 -1.41 -17.70 0.96
C ARG A 66 -2.54 -17.25 1.89
N GLU A 67 -2.97 -18.12 2.79
CA GLU A 67 -4.07 -17.83 3.73
C GLU A 67 -3.60 -16.98 4.92
N PHE A 68 -2.46 -17.32 5.53
CA PHE A 68 -2.04 -16.75 6.81
C PHE A 68 -0.75 -15.94 6.73
N GLY A 69 0.00 -16.06 5.63
CA GLY A 69 1.24 -15.33 5.42
C GLY A 69 1.00 -13.88 5.01
N THR A 70 2.09 -13.14 4.88
CA THR A 70 2.07 -11.77 4.37
C THR A 70 2.91 -11.70 3.11
N ALA A 71 2.26 -11.49 1.96
CA ALA A 71 2.96 -11.30 0.71
C ALA A 71 3.56 -9.89 0.63
N GLY A 72 4.89 -9.79 0.78
CA GLY A 72 5.59 -8.51 0.62
C GLY A 72 5.46 -7.95 -0.80
N SER A 73 5.46 -6.62 -0.97
CA SER A 73 5.42 -6.01 -2.30
C SER A 73 6.77 -6.10 -3.02
N LYS A 74 6.73 -6.23 -4.35
CA LYS A 74 7.87 -6.20 -5.28
C LYS A 74 8.32 -4.78 -5.62
N VAL A 75 7.43 -3.80 -5.45
CA VAL A 75 7.68 -2.40 -5.76
C VAL A 75 7.50 -1.55 -4.51
N PRO A 76 8.11 -0.35 -4.44
CA PRO A 76 7.82 0.57 -3.36
C PRO A 76 6.32 0.89 -3.28
N THR A 77 5.80 0.84 -2.07
CA THR A 77 4.42 1.19 -1.74
C THR A 77 4.39 2.38 -0.79
N GLY A 78 3.23 3.01 -0.67
CA GLY A 78 2.98 4.05 0.31
C GLY A 78 1.50 4.34 0.42
N PHE A 79 1.17 5.35 1.21
CA PHE A 79 -0.19 5.72 1.57
C PHE A 79 -0.36 7.22 1.42
N ILE A 80 -1.41 7.64 0.71
CA ILE A 80 -1.84 9.02 0.70
C ILE A 80 -2.96 9.16 1.74
N SER A 81 -2.75 10.01 2.74
CA SER A 81 -3.78 10.27 3.76
C SER A 81 -4.94 11.07 3.18
N GLY A 82 -6.04 11.13 3.92
CA GLY A 82 -7.19 11.99 3.61
C GLY A 82 -6.86 13.47 3.49
N LYS A 83 -5.70 13.92 3.97
CA LYS A 83 -5.17 15.28 3.80
C LYS A 83 -4.36 15.48 2.51
N GLY A 84 -4.05 14.41 1.79
CA GLY A 84 -3.23 14.43 0.58
C GLY A 84 -1.72 14.32 0.83
N GLU A 85 -1.31 13.92 2.02
CA GLU A 85 0.08 13.74 2.41
C GLU A 85 0.54 12.30 2.18
N PHE A 86 1.79 12.13 1.73
CA PHE A 86 2.38 10.81 1.50
C PHE A 86 3.08 10.26 2.75
N PHE A 87 2.82 8.99 3.03
CA PHE A 87 3.47 8.21 4.08
C PHE A 87 4.02 6.91 3.48
N ASP A 88 5.27 6.58 3.83
CA ASP A 88 5.94 5.34 3.42
C ASP A 88 5.50 4.12 4.25
N HIS A 89 4.75 4.32 5.34
CA HIS A 89 4.27 3.25 6.19
C HIS A 89 2.89 3.56 6.77
N VAL A 90 2.01 2.56 6.83
CA VAL A 90 0.63 2.70 7.29
C VAL A 90 0.54 3.27 8.71
N LEU A 91 1.42 2.82 9.62
CA LEU A 91 1.47 3.28 11.01
C LEU A 91 1.90 4.74 11.19
N LYS A 92 2.39 5.39 10.12
CA LYS A 92 2.72 6.82 10.16
C LYS A 92 1.56 7.70 9.74
N VAL A 93 0.50 7.12 9.15
CA VAL A 93 -0.72 7.87 8.80
C VAL A 93 -1.42 8.30 10.09
N PRO A 94 -1.80 9.58 10.24
CA PRO A 94 -2.50 10.04 11.42
C PRO A 94 -3.78 9.25 11.70
N LEU A 95 -4.04 9.00 12.99
CA LEU A 95 -5.28 8.35 13.42
C LEU A 95 -6.49 9.11 12.89
N HIS A 96 -7.53 8.38 12.49
CA HIS A 96 -8.79 8.90 11.92
C HIS A 96 -8.70 9.47 10.50
N HIS A 97 -7.53 9.49 9.88
CA HIS A 97 -7.45 9.73 8.45
C HIS A 97 -7.76 8.43 7.72
N ASN A 98 -8.74 8.47 6.81
CA ASN A 98 -8.79 7.49 5.73
C ASN A 98 -7.54 7.65 4.85
N MET A 99 -7.19 6.61 4.11
CA MET A 99 -5.97 6.59 3.31
C MET A 99 -6.14 5.75 2.04
N MET A 100 -5.32 6.04 1.04
CA MET A 100 -5.28 5.32 -0.23
C MET A 100 -3.88 4.78 -0.47
N MET A 101 -3.78 3.47 -0.70
CA MET A 101 -2.49 2.84 -1.03
C MET A 101 -2.07 3.21 -2.46
N VAL A 102 -0.77 3.47 -2.63
CA VAL A 102 -0.15 3.75 -3.93
C VAL A 102 1.05 2.84 -4.17
N PHE A 103 1.26 2.47 -5.43
CA PHE A 103 2.37 1.63 -5.89
C PHE A 103 3.26 2.41 -6.86
N ARG A 104 4.58 2.29 -6.72
CA ARG A 104 5.55 2.90 -7.64
C ARG A 104 5.80 1.99 -8.85
N VAL A 105 4.94 2.12 -9.86
CA VAL A 105 4.94 1.30 -11.08
C VAL A 105 5.80 1.87 -12.22
N GLY A 106 6.31 3.11 -12.07
CA GLY A 106 7.14 3.78 -13.06
C GLY A 106 6.34 4.68 -14.02
N ARG A 107 7.03 5.67 -14.62
CA ARG A 107 6.37 6.75 -15.40
C ARG A 107 5.67 6.28 -16.67
N ARG A 108 6.17 5.21 -17.28
CA ARG A 108 5.67 4.65 -18.55
C ARG A 108 4.68 3.50 -18.35
N TRP A 109 4.31 3.20 -17.10
CA TRP A 109 3.37 2.13 -16.83
C TRP A 109 2.02 2.43 -17.48
N ARG A 110 1.51 1.43 -18.19
CA ARG A 110 0.17 1.40 -18.78
C ARG A 110 -0.52 0.14 -18.25
N PRO A 111 -1.81 0.23 -17.88
CA PRO A 111 -2.61 -0.93 -17.50
C PRO A 111 -2.71 -1.96 -18.63
#